data_AF-A0AAU0VE69-F1
#
_entry.id   AF-A0AAU0VE69-F1
#
_cell.length_a   1.000
_cell.length_b   1.000
_cell.length_c   1.000
_cell.angle_alpha   90.00
_cell.angle_beta   90.00
_cell.angle_gamma   90.00
#
_symmetry.space_group_name_H-M   'P 1'
#
loop_
_entity.id
_entity.type
_entity.pdbx_description
1 polymer ?
#
loop_
_entity_poly.entity_id
_entity_poly.type
_entity_poly.pdbx_seq_one_letter_code
_entity_poly.pdbx_strand_id
1 'polypeptide(L)'
;MVRAVVAVLVVTVAGLSHAWRNTNVLTAERICGDLVSAEKADAVLPGSGRLDAEGDGLDDDDLTDTTCGVEKSSVVPGSGESRLTVRLWRVRGHDPLTFESEPYPTGASFFSGEVTGGVDAHKAWVMLPEKCWTDRPVVAEFDITEPAADRAAFAALATDTVRTVAARTGCGDLPGKPGTLVPPRSDAARPVTAGQVCGLDGLTVAGQVPAGAKVLDEGQKAPTDLWTCKLTLDDETRGHVRADGFMKYTASRDPLLIAAMRKFPGTVTGAARGGREAEIVDKGAGFILRCAEGDPLYLAVDSGQQYLEASKLHADLPQRDAYVEPFVKAAARTFGCAAPAG
;
A
#
# COMPACT_ATOMS: atom_id res chain seq x y z
N MET A 1 17.53 -61.27 3.24
CA MET A 1 16.54 -60.40 3.93
C MET A 1 17.14 -59.08 4.40
N VAL A 2 18.19 -59.07 5.23
CA VAL A 2 18.79 -57.83 5.81
C VAL A 2 19.16 -56.76 4.77
N ARG A 3 19.81 -57.13 3.65
CA ARG A 3 20.18 -56.16 2.59
C ARG A 3 18.98 -55.52 1.88
N ALA A 4 17.90 -56.26 1.70
CA ALA A 4 16.66 -55.73 1.11
C ALA A 4 15.94 -54.79 2.08
N VAL A 5 15.93 -55.12 3.37
CA VAL A 5 15.39 -54.25 4.43
C VAL A 5 16.18 -52.95 4.52
N VAL A 6 17.52 -53.02 4.52
CA VAL A 6 18.39 -51.83 4.54
C VAL A 6 18.19 -50.95 3.29
N ALA A 7 18.11 -51.56 2.10
CA ALA A 7 17.88 -50.80 0.87
C ALA A 7 16.52 -50.08 0.85
N VAL A 8 15.45 -50.75 1.30
CA VAL A 8 14.12 -50.13 1.43
C VAL A 8 14.15 -48.97 2.42
N LEU A 9 14.84 -49.13 3.55
CA LEU A 9 14.95 -48.10 4.60
C LEU A 9 15.75 -46.88 4.13
N VAL A 10 16.81 -47.08 3.35
CA VAL A 10 17.57 -45.98 2.74
C VAL A 10 16.73 -45.22 1.70
N VAL A 11 15.96 -45.94 0.86
CA VAL A 11 15.10 -45.30 -0.15
C VAL A 11 13.96 -44.52 0.51
N THR A 12 13.34 -45.04 1.57
CA THR A 12 12.29 -44.31 2.30
C THR A 12 12.85 -43.11 3.03
N VAL A 13 14.01 -43.21 3.69
CA VAL A 13 14.65 -42.06 4.36
C VAL A 13 15.09 -41.01 3.34
N ALA A 14 15.67 -41.41 2.21
CA ALA A 14 16.05 -40.49 1.13
C ALA A 14 14.81 -39.84 0.50
N GLY A 15 13.76 -40.61 0.24
CA GLY A 15 12.49 -40.12 -0.29
C GLY A 15 11.78 -39.15 0.67
N LEU A 16 11.76 -39.46 1.97
CA LEU A 16 11.22 -38.57 3.01
C LEU A 16 12.08 -37.31 3.17
N SER A 17 13.40 -37.43 3.13
CA SER A 17 14.31 -36.28 3.19
C SER A 17 14.15 -35.38 1.97
N HIS A 18 13.98 -35.97 0.79
CA HIS A 18 13.74 -35.24 -0.46
C HIS A 18 12.35 -34.60 -0.46
N ALA A 19 11.31 -35.31 -0.02
CA ALA A 19 9.97 -34.74 0.13
C ALA A 19 10.00 -33.59 1.14
N TRP A 20 10.62 -33.78 2.31
CA TRP A 20 10.74 -32.77 3.34
C TRP A 20 11.47 -31.52 2.84
N ARG A 21 12.63 -31.66 2.17
CA ARG A 21 13.39 -30.50 1.66
C ARG A 21 12.71 -29.72 0.53
N ASN A 22 11.67 -30.28 -0.09
CA ASN A 22 11.06 -29.70 -1.28
C ASN A 22 9.55 -29.45 -1.13
N THR A 23 8.94 -29.79 0.01
CA THR A 23 7.49 -29.69 0.23
C THR A 23 7.16 -29.29 1.67
N ASN A 24 5.96 -28.78 1.87
CA ASN A 24 5.45 -28.33 3.18
C ASN A 24 4.83 -29.45 4.03
N VAL A 25 5.15 -30.73 3.78
CA VAL A 25 4.50 -31.89 4.44
C VAL A 25 4.64 -31.88 5.97
N LEU A 26 5.67 -31.23 6.52
CA LEU A 26 5.89 -31.07 7.96
C LEU A 26 5.90 -29.61 8.41
N THR A 27 5.50 -28.68 7.54
CA THR A 27 5.39 -27.27 7.92
C THR A 27 4.10 -27.09 8.72
N ALA A 28 4.16 -26.32 9.82
CA ALA A 28 2.99 -25.98 10.59
C ALA A 28 1.95 -25.25 9.71
N GLU A 29 0.65 -25.39 10.03
CA GLU A 29 -0.42 -24.71 9.28
C GLU A 29 -0.27 -23.19 9.31
N ARG A 30 0.29 -22.66 10.40
CA ARG A 30 0.68 -21.27 10.54
C ARG A 30 2.15 -21.17 10.97
N ILE A 31 2.82 -20.14 10.47
CA ILE A 31 4.22 -19.80 10.71
C ILE A 31 4.30 -18.37 11.27
N CYS A 32 5.50 -17.90 11.62
CA CYS A 32 5.71 -16.59 12.26
C CYS A 32 4.99 -16.45 13.61
N GLY A 33 5.19 -17.39 14.54
CA GLY A 33 4.43 -17.41 15.80
C GLY A 33 2.92 -17.51 15.58
N ASP A 34 2.50 -18.37 14.65
CA ASP A 34 1.11 -18.63 14.27
C ASP A 34 0.35 -17.42 13.64
N LEU A 35 1.06 -16.43 13.08
CA LEU A 35 0.45 -15.25 12.45
C LEU A 35 0.15 -15.41 10.96
N VAL A 36 0.98 -16.17 10.25
CA VAL A 36 0.95 -16.25 8.78
C VAL A 36 0.50 -17.64 8.39
N SER A 37 -0.54 -17.77 7.58
CA SER A 37 -0.97 -19.07 7.05
C SER A 37 0.07 -19.61 6.06
N ALA A 38 0.59 -20.81 6.29
CA ALA A 38 1.56 -21.44 5.41
C ALA A 38 0.98 -21.71 4.00
N GLU A 39 -0.28 -22.14 3.92
CA GLU A 39 -0.98 -22.33 2.64
C GLU A 39 -1.07 -21.02 1.84
N LYS A 40 -1.49 -19.92 2.49
CA LYS A 40 -1.60 -18.63 1.81
C LYS A 40 -0.22 -18.05 1.44
N ALA A 41 0.80 -18.26 2.28
CA ALA A 41 2.17 -17.85 1.96
C ALA A 41 2.72 -18.63 0.75
N ASP A 42 2.46 -19.95 0.67
CA ASP A 42 2.89 -20.79 -0.46
C ASP A 42 2.23 -20.38 -1.79
N ALA A 43 0.96 -19.96 -1.74
CA ALA A 43 0.22 -19.47 -2.91
C ALA A 43 0.73 -18.11 -3.43
N VAL A 44 1.35 -17.31 -2.55
CA VAL A 44 1.84 -15.97 -2.87
C VAL A 44 3.28 -15.98 -3.33
N LEU A 45 4.13 -16.74 -2.61
CA LEU A 45 5.56 -16.83 -2.89
C LEU A 45 5.81 -17.63 -4.19
N PRO A 46 6.45 -17.02 -5.21
CA PRO A 46 6.75 -17.70 -6.45
C PRO A 46 7.77 -18.81 -6.25
N GLY A 47 7.80 -19.73 -7.21
CA GLY A 47 8.68 -20.90 -7.18
C GLY A 47 8.07 -22.11 -6.49
N SER A 48 8.89 -23.14 -6.30
CA SER A 48 8.51 -24.40 -5.64
C SER A 48 9.46 -24.65 -4.49
N GLY A 49 8.97 -25.22 -3.39
CA GLY A 49 9.84 -25.60 -2.30
C GLY A 49 9.16 -25.70 -0.96
N ARG A 50 9.99 -25.77 0.07
CA ARG A 50 9.58 -25.72 1.46
C ARG A 50 9.54 -24.27 1.92
N LEU A 51 8.57 -23.96 2.78
CA LEU A 51 8.52 -22.73 3.55
C LEU A 51 9.30 -22.89 4.85
N ASP A 52 10.23 -21.98 5.07
CA ASP A 52 10.91 -21.75 6.33
C ASP A 52 10.55 -20.36 6.85
N ALA A 53 10.40 -20.20 8.16
CA ALA A 53 10.07 -18.93 8.78
C ALA A 53 11.04 -18.58 9.90
N GLU A 54 11.37 -17.30 9.99
CA GLU A 54 12.26 -16.72 10.98
C GLU A 54 11.57 -15.53 11.66
N GLY A 55 11.77 -15.37 12.96
CA GLY A 55 11.13 -14.34 13.78
C GLY A 55 10.18 -14.92 14.81
N ASP A 56 10.10 -14.26 15.97
CA ASP A 56 9.41 -14.77 17.15
C ASP A 56 7.87 -14.64 17.07
N GLY A 57 7.36 -13.96 16.04
CA GLY A 57 5.94 -13.66 15.90
C GLY A 57 5.51 -12.43 16.71
N LEU A 58 4.23 -12.36 17.05
CA LEU A 58 3.68 -11.27 17.87
C LEU A 58 4.16 -11.45 19.31
N ASP A 59 4.66 -10.38 19.91
CA ASP A 59 4.72 -10.28 21.37
C ASP A 59 3.30 -9.92 21.86
N ASP A 60 2.77 -10.68 22.83
CA ASP A 60 1.37 -10.56 23.26
C ASP A 60 1.06 -9.15 23.82
N ASP A 61 2.08 -8.44 24.31
CA ASP A 61 1.96 -7.11 24.89
C ASP A 61 2.38 -5.97 23.95
N ASP A 62 2.97 -6.27 22.79
CA ASP A 62 3.49 -5.25 21.87
C ASP A 62 3.17 -5.50 20.38
N LEU A 63 2.23 -4.69 19.87
CA LEU A 63 1.90 -4.59 18.45
C LEU A 63 2.92 -3.77 17.64
N THR A 64 4.03 -3.37 18.26
CA THR A 64 5.12 -2.64 17.63
C THR A 64 6.35 -3.53 17.50
N ASP A 65 7.07 -3.38 16.39
CA ASP A 65 8.35 -4.05 16.10
C ASP A 65 8.30 -5.57 15.84
N THR A 66 7.11 -6.16 15.65
CA THR A 66 7.00 -7.53 15.13
C THR A 66 7.50 -7.57 13.68
N THR A 67 8.54 -8.37 13.44
CA THR A 67 9.05 -8.67 12.10
C THR A 67 9.19 -10.18 11.94
N CYS A 68 8.66 -10.72 10.85
CA CYS A 68 8.86 -12.12 10.46
C CYS A 68 9.31 -12.21 9.00
N GLY A 69 10.26 -13.10 8.72
CA GLY A 69 10.62 -13.52 7.38
C GLY A 69 10.07 -14.90 7.07
N VAL A 70 9.52 -15.09 5.88
CA VAL A 70 9.14 -16.40 5.31
C VAL A 70 9.90 -16.58 4.02
N GLU A 71 10.67 -17.64 3.92
CA GLU A 71 11.43 -18.00 2.72
C GLU A 71 10.85 -19.26 2.09
N LYS A 72 10.73 -19.25 0.76
CA LYS A 72 10.40 -20.41 -0.05
C LYS A 72 11.63 -20.81 -0.86
N SER A 73 12.17 -21.99 -0.56
CA SER A 73 13.37 -22.50 -1.21
C SER A 73 13.29 -24.01 -1.46
N SER A 74 14.04 -24.47 -2.47
CA SER A 74 14.14 -25.88 -2.86
C SER A 74 15.57 -26.20 -3.27
N VAL A 75 15.96 -27.45 -3.05
CA VAL A 75 17.26 -27.97 -3.50
C VAL A 75 17.27 -28.36 -4.99
N VAL A 76 16.12 -28.22 -5.68
CA VAL A 76 15.98 -28.51 -7.10
C VAL A 76 16.54 -27.35 -7.93
N PRO A 77 17.51 -27.58 -8.84
CA PRO A 77 18.06 -26.52 -9.67
C PRO A 77 16.98 -25.78 -10.46
N GLY A 78 16.99 -24.44 -10.39
CA GLY A 78 16.06 -23.57 -11.12
C GLY A 78 14.74 -23.29 -10.40
N SER A 79 14.58 -23.71 -9.14
CA SER A 79 13.36 -23.48 -8.35
C SER A 79 13.14 -22.03 -7.92
N GLY A 80 14.18 -21.19 -7.98
CA GLY A 80 14.20 -19.84 -7.41
C GLY A 80 14.16 -19.85 -5.87
N GLU A 81 14.55 -18.72 -5.28
CA GLU A 81 14.33 -18.41 -3.87
C GLU A 81 13.44 -17.17 -3.82
N SER A 82 12.42 -17.18 -2.97
CA SER A 82 11.56 -16.02 -2.76
C SER A 82 11.33 -15.80 -1.28
N ARG A 83 11.32 -14.54 -0.85
CA ARG A 83 11.15 -14.17 0.55
C ARG A 83 10.02 -13.18 0.71
N LEU A 84 9.18 -13.44 1.71
CA LEU A 84 8.15 -12.55 2.23
C LEU A 84 8.63 -12.02 3.59
N THR A 85 8.61 -10.70 3.77
CA THR A 85 8.77 -10.07 5.08
C THR A 85 7.42 -9.55 5.52
N VAL A 86 7.05 -9.81 6.77
CA VAL A 86 5.86 -9.26 7.41
C VAL A 86 6.30 -8.39 8.57
N ARG A 87 5.84 -7.14 8.59
CA ARG A 87 6.17 -6.17 9.64
C ARG A 87 4.89 -5.55 10.20
N LEU A 88 4.71 -5.61 11.52
CA LEU A 88 3.66 -4.87 12.21
C LEU A 88 4.26 -3.70 12.98
N TRP A 89 3.71 -2.52 12.75
CA TRP A 89 4.24 -1.31 13.38
C TRP A 89 3.20 -0.19 13.45
N ARG A 90 3.41 0.72 14.42
CA ARG A 90 2.62 1.95 14.54
C ARG A 90 3.15 3.00 13.59
N VAL A 91 2.26 3.62 12.83
CA VAL A 91 2.59 4.64 11.84
C VAL A 91 1.86 5.95 12.15
N ARG A 92 2.24 7.07 11.51
CA ARG A 92 1.45 8.31 11.57
C ARG A 92 0.15 8.11 10.80
N GLY A 93 -0.87 8.90 11.12
CA GLY A 93 -2.22 8.71 10.55
C GLY A 93 -2.28 8.69 9.00
N HIS A 94 -1.40 9.41 8.32
CA HIS A 94 -1.33 9.48 6.85
C HIS A 94 -0.24 8.60 6.24
N ASP A 95 0.65 8.01 7.03
CA ASP A 95 1.76 7.18 6.54
C ASP A 95 1.32 6.00 5.66
N PRO A 96 0.14 5.36 5.89
CA PRO A 96 -0.33 4.31 5.00
C PRO A 96 -0.49 4.75 3.54
N LEU A 97 -0.59 6.06 3.31
CA LEU A 97 -0.76 6.69 2.01
C LEU A 97 0.56 7.22 1.43
N THR A 98 1.64 7.22 2.21
CA THR A 98 2.90 7.89 1.88
C THR A 98 4.16 7.02 2.08
N PHE A 99 4.03 5.71 2.36
CA PHE A 99 5.16 4.82 2.69
C PHE A 99 6.43 5.13 1.87
N GLU A 100 7.43 5.68 2.57
CA GLU A 100 8.54 6.45 1.99
C GLU A 100 9.63 5.57 1.31
N SER A 101 9.49 4.24 1.31
CA SER A 101 10.54 3.28 0.92
C SER A 101 10.38 2.70 -0.50
N GLU A 102 10.32 3.56 -1.51
CA GLU A 102 10.15 3.23 -2.95
C GLU A 102 8.68 3.10 -3.42
N PRO A 103 8.39 3.47 -4.68
CA PRO A 103 7.11 4.10 -5.02
C PRO A 103 5.94 3.12 -5.05
N TYR A 104 5.03 3.25 -4.07
CA TYR A 104 3.64 2.80 -4.17
C TYR A 104 2.71 4.03 -4.05
N PRO A 105 1.57 4.15 -4.79
CA PRO A 105 0.74 3.04 -5.27
C PRO A 105 0.00 3.28 -6.61
N THR A 106 0.62 3.87 -7.61
CA THR A 106 -0.08 4.06 -8.89
C THR A 106 -0.33 2.75 -9.64
N GLY A 107 0.45 1.71 -9.35
CA GLY A 107 0.21 0.32 -9.80
C GLY A 107 -0.54 -0.55 -8.77
N ALA A 108 -0.92 -0.01 -7.62
CA ALA A 108 -1.57 -0.79 -6.57
C ALA A 108 -3.04 -1.01 -6.85
N SER A 109 -3.58 -2.09 -6.29
CA SER A 109 -5.01 -2.26 -6.12
C SER A 109 -5.40 -1.99 -4.67
N PHE A 110 -6.38 -1.14 -4.45
CA PHE A 110 -6.88 -0.81 -3.11
C PHE A 110 -8.08 -1.65 -2.73
N PHE A 111 -8.23 -1.91 -1.44
CA PHE A 111 -9.33 -2.71 -0.94
C PHE A 111 -10.57 -1.82 -0.81
N SER A 112 -11.73 -2.33 -1.22
CA SER A 112 -13.02 -1.72 -0.88
C SER A 112 -13.67 -2.46 0.30
N GLY A 113 -14.43 -1.77 1.15
CA GLY A 113 -15.25 -2.40 2.20
C GLY A 113 -14.65 -2.28 3.60
N GLU A 114 -14.79 -3.32 4.42
CA GLU A 114 -14.46 -3.30 5.85
C GLU A 114 -12.96 -3.34 6.18
N VAL A 115 -12.15 -3.80 5.22
CA VAL A 115 -10.69 -3.92 5.39
C VAL A 115 -10.04 -2.80 4.59
N THR A 116 -9.29 -1.95 5.29
CA THR A 116 -8.52 -0.88 4.67
C THR A 116 -7.11 -1.38 4.37
N GLY A 117 -6.74 -1.35 3.10
CA GLY A 117 -5.47 -1.86 2.64
C GLY A 117 -5.21 -1.62 1.17
N GLY A 118 -4.01 -1.99 0.74
CA GLY A 118 -3.59 -1.96 -0.65
C GLY A 118 -2.61 -3.09 -0.94
N VAL A 119 -2.55 -3.51 -2.19
CA VAL A 119 -1.68 -4.59 -2.63
C VAL A 119 -1.18 -4.35 -4.04
N ASP A 120 0.00 -4.87 -4.30
CA ASP A 120 0.56 -4.93 -5.63
C ASP A 120 1.35 -6.21 -5.90
N ALA A 121 2.33 -6.16 -6.81
CA ALA A 121 3.17 -7.31 -7.11
C ALA A 121 4.19 -7.63 -6.00
N HIS A 122 4.75 -6.63 -5.31
CA HIS A 122 5.81 -6.82 -4.32
C HIS A 122 5.37 -6.42 -2.92
N LYS A 123 4.45 -5.47 -2.78
CA LYS A 123 4.01 -5.02 -1.45
C LYS A 123 2.53 -5.23 -1.19
N ALA A 124 2.20 -5.37 0.08
CA ALA A 124 0.84 -5.21 0.59
C ALA A 124 0.88 -4.48 1.93
N TRP A 125 -0.20 -3.77 2.24
CA TRP A 125 -0.40 -3.21 3.57
C TRP A 125 -1.85 -3.32 3.96
N VAL A 126 -2.11 -3.59 5.24
CA VAL A 126 -3.45 -3.69 5.80
C VAL A 126 -3.46 -3.07 7.19
N MET A 127 -4.42 -2.18 7.44
CA MET A 127 -4.58 -1.54 8.74
C MET A 127 -5.35 -2.42 9.72
N LEU A 128 -4.91 -2.43 10.97
CA LEU A 128 -5.70 -3.01 12.05
C LEU A 128 -6.95 -2.16 12.35
N PRO A 129 -8.04 -2.79 12.84
CA PRO A 129 -9.25 -2.10 13.26
C PRO A 129 -8.96 -0.94 14.23
N GLU A 130 -9.83 0.07 14.22
CA GLU A 130 -9.68 1.29 15.02
C GLU A 130 -9.49 1.02 16.52
N LYS A 131 -10.09 -0.05 17.04
CA LYS A 131 -10.00 -0.46 18.45
C LYS A 131 -8.64 -1.04 18.85
N CYS A 132 -7.77 -1.35 17.89
CA CYS A 132 -6.43 -1.90 18.14
C CYS A 132 -5.39 -0.80 18.42
N TRP A 133 -5.80 0.47 18.38
CA TRP A 133 -4.91 1.60 18.54
C TRP A 133 -5.65 2.83 19.09
N THR A 134 -4.89 3.77 19.65
CA THR A 134 -5.44 4.99 20.26
C THR A 134 -5.21 6.22 19.39
N ASP A 135 -3.96 6.55 19.12
CA ASP A 135 -3.54 7.78 18.43
C ASP A 135 -2.71 7.51 17.17
N ARG A 136 -2.13 6.31 17.06
CA ARG A 136 -1.32 5.87 15.90
C ARG A 136 -1.85 4.56 15.36
N PRO A 137 -2.31 4.50 14.09
CA PRO A 137 -2.74 3.25 13.50
C PRO A 137 -1.62 2.21 13.50
N VAL A 138 -1.98 0.95 13.68
CA VAL A 138 -1.07 -0.19 13.47
C VAL A 138 -1.33 -0.74 12.07
N VAL A 139 -0.27 -0.92 11.30
CA VAL A 139 -0.30 -1.48 9.95
C VAL A 139 0.53 -2.75 9.92
N ALA A 140 0.03 -3.78 9.26
CA ALA A 140 0.83 -4.88 8.78
C ALA A 140 1.30 -4.58 7.36
N GLU A 141 2.60 -4.46 7.16
CA GLU A 141 3.27 -4.31 5.86
C GLU A 141 3.87 -5.65 5.45
N PHE A 142 3.79 -5.94 4.16
CA PHE A 142 4.25 -7.17 3.57
C PHE A 142 5.13 -6.82 2.37
N ASP A 143 6.34 -7.34 2.32
CA ASP A 143 7.28 -7.13 1.22
C ASP A 143 7.74 -8.48 0.66
N ILE A 144 7.67 -8.64 -0.65
CA ILE A 144 8.14 -9.83 -1.36
C ILE A 144 9.29 -9.44 -2.28
N THR A 145 10.38 -10.22 -2.27
CA THR A 145 11.56 -9.97 -3.09
C THR A 145 11.33 -10.17 -4.59
N GLU A 146 10.35 -11.02 -4.93
CA GLU A 146 9.95 -11.35 -6.29
C GLU A 146 8.47 -11.01 -6.48
N PRO A 147 8.01 -10.71 -7.71
CA PRO A 147 6.59 -10.47 -7.96
C PRO A 147 5.72 -11.63 -7.48
N ALA A 148 4.72 -11.32 -6.64
CA ALA A 148 3.69 -12.23 -6.20
C ALA A 148 3.01 -12.89 -7.40
N ALA A 149 2.80 -14.21 -7.31
CA ALA A 149 2.16 -14.97 -8.38
C ALA A 149 0.71 -14.53 -8.63
N ASP A 150 0.00 -14.11 -7.58
CA ASP A 150 -1.39 -13.67 -7.63
C ASP A 150 -1.64 -12.55 -6.60
N ARG A 151 -2.06 -11.37 -7.09
CA ARG A 151 -2.38 -10.19 -6.28
C ARG A 151 -3.57 -10.41 -5.34
N ALA A 152 -4.57 -11.17 -5.76
CA ALA A 152 -5.73 -11.51 -4.93
C ALA A 152 -5.35 -12.49 -3.82
N ALA A 153 -4.47 -13.46 -4.10
CA ALA A 153 -3.90 -14.32 -3.07
C ALA A 153 -3.09 -13.50 -2.06
N PHE A 154 -2.30 -12.53 -2.53
CA PHE A 154 -1.50 -11.67 -1.66
C PHE A 154 -2.39 -10.79 -0.75
N ALA A 155 -3.45 -10.21 -1.29
CA ALA A 155 -4.43 -9.47 -0.49
C ALA A 155 -5.14 -10.35 0.55
N ALA A 156 -5.46 -11.60 0.18
CA ALA A 156 -6.08 -12.57 1.09
C ALA A 156 -5.13 -13.06 2.19
N LEU A 157 -3.83 -13.18 1.91
CA LEU A 157 -2.78 -13.43 2.89
C LEU A 157 -2.70 -12.27 3.88
N ALA A 158 -2.53 -11.04 3.37
CA ALA A 158 -2.37 -9.86 4.21
C ALA A 158 -3.59 -9.62 5.13
N THR A 159 -4.79 -9.79 4.58
CA THR A 159 -6.04 -9.69 5.36
C THR A 159 -6.16 -10.79 6.42
N ASP A 160 -5.76 -12.02 6.11
CA ASP A 160 -5.76 -13.12 7.09
C ASP A 160 -4.87 -12.84 8.27
N THR A 161 -3.65 -12.37 8.01
CA THR A 161 -2.67 -12.05 9.04
C THR A 161 -3.18 -10.95 9.96
N VAL A 162 -3.72 -9.86 9.43
CA VAL A 162 -4.30 -8.78 10.26
C VAL A 162 -5.53 -9.25 11.03
N ARG A 163 -6.39 -10.08 10.43
CA ARG A 163 -7.51 -10.71 11.13
C ARG A 163 -7.03 -11.56 12.31
N THR A 164 -5.99 -12.36 12.12
CA THR A 164 -5.40 -13.17 13.19
C THR A 164 -4.82 -12.30 14.30
N VAL A 165 -4.15 -11.21 13.97
CA VAL A 165 -3.61 -10.26 14.96
C VAL A 165 -4.75 -9.61 15.76
N ALA A 166 -5.80 -9.14 15.07
CA ALA A 166 -6.95 -8.50 15.71
C ALA A 166 -7.71 -9.45 16.64
N ALA A 167 -7.86 -10.72 16.23
CA ALA A 167 -8.50 -11.75 17.04
C ALA A 167 -7.68 -12.09 18.30
N ARG A 168 -6.35 -12.21 18.17
CA ARG A 168 -5.45 -12.50 19.31
C ARG A 168 -5.44 -11.42 20.36
N THR A 169 -5.37 -10.17 19.91
CA THR A 169 -5.37 -9.00 20.79
C THR A 169 -6.77 -8.60 21.28
N GLY A 170 -7.81 -9.30 20.82
CA GLY A 170 -9.20 -9.04 21.21
C GLY A 170 -9.73 -7.67 20.78
N CYS A 171 -9.07 -7.00 19.82
CA CYS A 171 -9.42 -5.65 19.42
C CYS A 171 -10.44 -5.58 18.27
N GLY A 172 -10.80 -6.70 17.65
CA GLY A 172 -11.88 -6.74 16.67
C GLY A 172 -11.95 -8.04 15.89
N ASP A 173 -13.00 -8.17 15.08
CA ASP A 173 -13.09 -9.20 14.05
C ASP A 173 -13.01 -8.52 12.68
N LEU A 174 -12.38 -9.22 11.74
CA LEU A 174 -12.25 -8.80 10.35
C LEU A 174 -12.71 -9.94 9.46
N PRO A 175 -13.23 -9.66 8.25
CA PRO A 175 -13.57 -10.71 7.31
C PRO A 175 -12.30 -11.51 6.93
N GLY A 176 -12.48 -12.81 6.64
CA GLY A 176 -11.36 -13.69 6.27
C GLY A 176 -10.72 -13.42 4.90
N LYS A 177 -11.26 -12.45 4.14
CA LYS A 177 -10.81 -12.00 2.83
C LYS A 177 -11.03 -10.49 2.70
N PRO A 178 -10.22 -9.78 1.91
CA PRO A 178 -10.50 -8.39 1.59
C PRO A 178 -11.79 -8.29 0.77
N GLY A 179 -12.38 -7.10 0.72
CA GLY A 179 -13.43 -6.85 -0.27
C GLY A 179 -12.84 -6.75 -1.69
N THR A 180 -13.59 -6.12 -2.60
CA THR A 180 -13.16 -6.00 -4.00
C THR A 180 -11.84 -5.23 -4.09
N LEU A 181 -10.91 -5.75 -4.90
CA LEU A 181 -9.69 -5.03 -5.27
C LEU A 181 -10.02 -4.04 -6.38
N VAL A 182 -9.88 -2.75 -6.10
CA VAL A 182 -10.01 -1.67 -7.08
C VAL A 182 -8.66 -1.53 -7.80
N PRO A 183 -8.55 -1.94 -9.08
CA PRO A 183 -7.28 -1.94 -9.80
C PRO A 183 -6.92 -0.53 -10.27
N PRO A 184 -5.62 -0.28 -10.55
CA PRO A 184 -5.22 0.96 -11.18
C PRO A 184 -5.88 1.09 -12.56
N ARG A 185 -5.99 2.34 -13.04
CA ARG A 185 -6.60 2.64 -14.34
C ARG A 185 -5.86 1.99 -15.51
N SER A 186 -4.55 1.78 -15.35
CA SER A 186 -3.64 1.25 -16.35
C SER A 186 -2.40 0.72 -15.64
N ASP A 187 -1.78 -0.33 -16.18
CA ASP A 187 -0.51 -0.87 -15.70
C ASP A 187 0.69 0.01 -16.06
N ALA A 188 0.50 0.96 -16.99
CA ALA A 188 1.52 1.91 -17.43
C ALA A 188 1.04 3.36 -17.38
N ALA A 189 1.97 4.27 -17.11
CA ALA A 189 1.76 5.71 -17.21
C ALA A 189 1.37 6.12 -18.62
N ARG A 190 0.51 7.14 -18.73
CA ARG A 190 -0.17 7.50 -19.97
C ARG A 190 -0.22 9.01 -20.14
N PRO A 191 -0.19 9.54 -21.37
CA PRO A 191 -0.24 10.98 -21.58
C PRO A 191 -1.48 11.61 -20.93
N VAL A 192 -1.26 12.72 -20.22
CA VAL A 192 -2.34 13.52 -19.65
C VAL A 192 -3.24 14.06 -20.78
N THR A 193 -4.55 13.95 -20.59
CA THR A 193 -5.53 14.60 -21.48
C THR A 193 -5.80 16.03 -21.00
N ALA A 194 -5.84 16.99 -21.92
CA ALA A 194 -6.06 18.40 -21.58
C ALA A 194 -7.35 18.58 -20.77
N GLY A 195 -7.25 19.19 -19.58
CA GLY A 195 -8.39 19.44 -18.68
C GLY A 195 -8.89 18.24 -17.88
N GLN A 196 -8.22 17.08 -17.97
CA GLN A 196 -8.61 15.86 -17.25
C GLN A 196 -7.39 15.09 -16.72
N VAL A 197 -6.54 15.79 -15.98
CA VAL A 197 -5.38 15.22 -15.29
C VAL A 197 -5.86 14.18 -14.27
N CYS A 198 -5.30 12.96 -14.30
CA CYS A 198 -5.65 11.89 -13.37
C CYS A 198 -7.13 11.47 -13.38
N GLY A 199 -7.89 11.81 -14.44
CA GLY A 199 -9.34 11.57 -14.46
C GLY A 199 -10.16 12.54 -13.61
N LEU A 200 -9.55 13.60 -13.07
CA LEU A 200 -10.25 14.66 -12.37
C LEU A 200 -10.59 15.78 -13.36
N ASP A 201 -11.88 15.94 -13.63
CA ASP A 201 -12.35 17.01 -14.51
C ASP A 201 -11.89 18.37 -13.98
N GLY A 202 -11.38 19.24 -14.84
CA GLY A 202 -10.93 20.59 -14.51
C GLY A 202 -9.58 20.68 -13.81
N LEU A 203 -8.94 19.56 -13.48
CA LEU A 203 -7.52 19.56 -13.12
C LEU A 203 -6.68 19.66 -14.39
N THR A 204 -5.75 20.62 -14.42
CA THR A 204 -4.88 20.91 -15.57
C THR A 204 -3.43 21.05 -15.12
N VAL A 205 -2.50 20.68 -15.99
CA VAL A 205 -1.05 20.90 -15.82
C VAL A 205 -0.54 22.12 -16.58
N ALA A 206 -1.42 22.84 -17.29
CA ALA A 206 -1.04 24.01 -18.08
C ALA A 206 -0.47 25.12 -17.16
N GLY A 207 0.75 25.57 -17.46
CA GLY A 207 1.46 26.55 -16.63
C GLY A 207 1.94 26.00 -15.28
N GLN A 208 1.85 24.69 -15.06
CA GLN A 208 2.27 24.01 -13.83
C GLN A 208 3.44 23.04 -14.06
N VAL A 209 3.99 23.00 -15.26
CA VAL A 209 5.14 22.17 -15.63
C VAL A 209 6.10 22.98 -16.48
N PRO A 210 7.38 22.59 -16.58
CA PRO A 210 8.33 23.27 -17.45
C PRO A 210 7.81 23.39 -18.89
N ALA A 211 8.15 24.49 -19.56
CA ALA A 211 7.68 24.75 -20.92
C ALA A 211 8.09 23.61 -21.88
N GLY A 212 7.13 23.06 -22.62
CA GLY A 212 7.35 21.95 -23.55
C GLY A 212 7.44 20.57 -22.91
N ALA A 213 7.32 20.46 -21.58
CA ALA A 213 7.31 19.17 -20.90
C ALA A 213 6.07 18.35 -21.29
N LYS A 214 6.30 17.09 -21.63
CA LYS A 214 5.25 16.09 -21.76
C LYS A 214 4.96 15.52 -20.38
N VAL A 215 3.68 15.35 -20.04
CA VAL A 215 3.27 14.85 -18.72
C VAL A 215 2.52 13.53 -18.87
N LEU A 216 2.92 12.55 -18.08
CA LEU A 216 2.25 11.27 -17.94
C LEU A 216 1.51 11.22 -16.60
N ASP A 217 0.33 10.61 -16.58
CA ASP A 217 -0.40 10.26 -15.37
C ASP A 217 -0.51 8.74 -15.19
N GLU A 218 -0.57 8.32 -13.94
CA GLU A 218 -0.80 6.94 -13.51
C GLU A 218 -1.50 6.94 -12.16
N GLY A 219 -2.36 5.94 -11.90
CA GLY A 219 -3.15 5.89 -10.67
C GLY A 219 -4.55 5.31 -10.86
N GLN A 220 -5.44 5.61 -9.92
CA GLN A 220 -6.78 5.03 -9.84
C GLN A 220 -7.80 5.78 -10.73
N LYS A 221 -8.87 5.08 -11.12
CA LYS A 221 -10.04 5.74 -11.71
C LYS A 221 -10.82 6.46 -10.61
N ALA A 222 -11.04 7.77 -10.77
CA ALA A 222 -11.88 8.54 -9.87
C ALA A 222 -13.38 8.42 -10.25
N PRO A 223 -14.31 8.52 -9.29
CA PRO A 223 -14.09 8.46 -7.84
C PRO A 223 -13.98 7.01 -7.32
N THR A 224 -13.23 6.82 -6.22
CA THR A 224 -13.15 5.58 -5.42
C THR A 224 -12.84 5.96 -3.96
N ASP A 225 -13.05 5.07 -2.99
CA ASP A 225 -12.88 5.41 -1.57
C ASP A 225 -11.44 5.70 -1.18
N LEU A 226 -10.47 5.07 -1.84
CA LEU A 226 -9.06 5.46 -1.79
C LEU A 226 -8.54 5.64 -3.21
N TRP A 227 -8.18 6.88 -3.54
CA TRP A 227 -7.73 7.28 -4.85
C TRP A 227 -6.34 7.91 -4.76
N THR A 228 -5.47 7.54 -5.69
CA THR A 228 -4.14 8.14 -5.85
C THR A 228 -3.85 8.39 -7.31
N CYS A 229 -3.02 9.39 -7.58
CA CYS A 229 -2.45 9.64 -8.88
C CYS A 229 -1.05 10.23 -8.77
N LYS A 230 -0.14 9.81 -9.65
CA LYS A 230 1.18 10.41 -9.83
C LYS A 230 1.28 11.01 -11.22
N LEU A 231 1.89 12.20 -11.28
CA LEU A 231 2.34 12.82 -12.51
C LEU A 231 3.84 12.60 -12.67
N THR A 232 4.27 12.30 -13.87
CA THR A 232 5.69 12.17 -14.24
C THR A 232 5.95 13.02 -15.47
N LEU A 233 7.03 13.80 -15.47
CA LEU A 233 7.50 14.47 -16.69
C LEU A 233 8.20 13.44 -17.56
N ASP A 234 7.83 13.40 -18.84
CA ASP A 234 8.43 12.51 -19.82
C ASP A 234 9.69 13.15 -20.41
N ASP A 235 10.76 13.13 -19.61
CA ASP A 235 12.08 13.69 -19.92
C ASP A 235 13.22 12.72 -19.55
N GLU A 236 14.47 13.16 -19.76
CA GLU A 236 15.71 12.38 -19.53
C GLU A 236 16.10 12.26 -18.04
N THR A 237 15.17 12.51 -17.12
CA THR A 237 15.42 12.41 -15.69
C THR A 237 15.76 10.96 -15.27
N ARG A 238 16.71 10.81 -14.34
CA ARG A 238 17.24 9.50 -13.89
C ARG A 238 16.15 8.62 -13.30
N GLY A 239 16.33 7.30 -13.43
CA GLY A 239 15.34 6.27 -13.07
C GLY A 239 14.64 6.45 -11.72
N HIS A 240 15.38 6.60 -10.61
CA HIS A 240 14.78 6.75 -9.28
C HIS A 240 14.02 8.09 -9.12
N VAL A 241 14.54 9.18 -9.67
CA VAL A 241 13.88 10.49 -9.64
C VAL A 241 12.59 10.45 -10.46
N ARG A 242 12.64 9.84 -11.64
CA ARG A 242 11.48 9.65 -12.51
C ARG A 242 10.45 8.71 -11.90
N ALA A 243 10.91 7.65 -11.23
CA ALA A 243 10.05 6.67 -10.55
C ALA A 243 9.28 7.31 -9.39
N ASP A 244 9.88 8.25 -8.67
CA ASP A 244 9.19 9.02 -7.62
C ASP A 244 8.20 10.06 -8.19
N GLY A 245 8.43 10.53 -9.41
CA GLY A 245 7.53 11.41 -10.14
C GLY A 245 7.65 12.89 -9.78
N PHE A 246 6.79 13.69 -10.41
CA PHE A 246 6.74 15.14 -10.31
C PHE A 246 5.80 15.59 -9.20
N MET A 247 4.51 15.27 -9.30
CA MET A 247 3.50 15.57 -8.28
C MET A 247 2.66 14.33 -7.99
N LYS A 248 2.29 14.15 -6.73
CA LYS A 248 1.43 13.05 -6.26
C LYS A 248 0.18 13.63 -5.62
N TYR A 249 -0.96 13.04 -5.92
CA TYR A 249 -2.26 13.45 -5.42
C TYR A 249 -2.94 12.26 -4.77
N THR A 250 -3.54 12.50 -3.61
CA THR A 250 -4.30 11.47 -2.88
C THR A 250 -5.64 12.04 -2.43
N ALA A 251 -6.68 11.23 -2.57
CA ALA A 251 -8.00 11.52 -2.05
C ALA A 251 -8.53 10.26 -1.35
N SER A 252 -9.11 10.42 -0.16
CA SER A 252 -9.67 9.29 0.58
C SER A 252 -10.98 9.65 1.29
N ARG A 253 -11.95 8.75 1.19
CA ARG A 253 -13.18 8.68 1.99
C ARG A 253 -13.19 7.45 2.89
N ASP A 254 -12.10 6.67 2.91
CA ASP A 254 -11.99 5.49 3.75
C ASP A 254 -12.11 5.90 5.24
N PRO A 255 -13.09 5.34 5.98
CA PRO A 255 -13.39 5.78 7.33
C PRO A 255 -12.26 5.47 8.32
N LEU A 256 -11.53 4.36 8.14
CA LEU A 256 -10.45 3.97 9.03
C LEU A 256 -9.22 4.84 8.84
N LEU A 257 -8.89 5.19 7.59
CA LEU A 257 -7.85 6.18 7.28
C LEU A 257 -8.20 7.56 7.84
N ILE A 258 -9.44 8.01 7.66
CA ILE A 258 -9.89 9.29 8.22
C ILE A 258 -9.84 9.28 9.74
N ALA A 259 -10.26 8.20 10.40
CA ALA A 259 -10.14 8.05 11.84
C ALA A 259 -8.67 8.10 12.28
N ALA A 260 -7.77 7.41 11.58
CA ALA A 260 -6.33 7.39 11.86
C ALA A 260 -5.71 8.78 11.76
N MET A 261 -6.07 9.56 10.73
CA MET A 261 -5.63 10.93 10.57
C MET A 261 -6.19 11.85 11.66
N ARG A 262 -7.47 11.73 12.02
CA ARG A 262 -8.10 12.57 13.07
C ARG A 262 -7.54 12.33 14.46
N LYS A 263 -7.29 11.07 14.81
CA LYS A 263 -6.77 10.69 16.13
C LYS A 263 -5.28 10.98 16.29
N PHE A 264 -4.56 11.18 15.19
CA PHE A 264 -3.16 11.52 15.24
C PHE A 264 -2.93 12.90 15.89
N PRO A 265 -2.04 13.04 16.89
CA PRO A 265 -1.87 14.29 17.65
C PRO A 265 -1.46 15.51 16.82
N GLY A 266 -0.95 15.31 15.60
CA GLY A 266 -0.58 16.38 14.68
C GLY A 266 -1.74 17.01 13.91
N THR A 267 -2.98 16.53 14.09
CA THR A 267 -4.15 17.01 13.35
C THR A 267 -4.88 18.12 14.10
N VAL A 268 -5.10 19.25 13.44
CA VAL A 268 -5.69 20.46 14.06
C VAL A 268 -6.77 21.06 13.18
N THR A 269 -7.80 21.66 13.78
CA THR A 269 -8.78 22.46 13.03
C THR A 269 -8.11 23.70 12.44
N GLY A 270 -8.41 23.99 11.19
CA GLY A 270 -7.93 25.17 10.47
C GLY A 270 -8.76 25.44 9.23
N ALA A 271 -8.11 25.96 8.20
CA ALA A 271 -8.73 26.20 6.90
C ALA A 271 -7.88 25.61 5.78
N ALA A 272 -8.53 24.90 4.86
CA ALA A 272 -7.94 24.55 3.58
C ALA A 272 -7.66 25.82 2.75
N ARG A 273 -6.82 25.67 1.73
CA ARG A 273 -6.64 26.72 0.71
C ARG A 273 -8.00 27.11 0.12
N GLY A 274 -8.26 28.42 0.05
CA GLY A 274 -9.57 28.97 -0.29
C GLY A 274 -10.46 29.34 0.91
N GLY A 275 -9.95 29.23 2.15
CA GLY A 275 -10.63 29.71 3.36
C GLY A 275 -11.71 28.78 3.90
N ARG A 276 -11.88 27.60 3.31
CA ARG A 276 -12.84 26.59 3.74
C ARG A 276 -12.37 25.89 5.02
N GLU A 277 -13.23 25.75 6.02
CA GLU A 277 -12.92 25.00 7.24
C GLU A 277 -12.48 23.56 6.90
N ALA A 278 -11.36 23.14 7.49
CA ALA A 278 -10.78 21.82 7.30
C ALA A 278 -9.99 21.39 8.54
N GLU A 279 -9.71 20.10 8.65
CA GLU A 279 -8.76 19.58 9.64
C GLU A 279 -7.41 19.42 8.94
N ILE A 280 -6.38 20.15 9.38
CA ILE A 280 -5.03 20.11 8.82
C ILE A 280 -4.30 18.93 9.43
N VAL A 281 -3.88 17.97 8.60
CA VAL A 281 -3.25 16.72 9.03
C VAL A 281 -1.74 16.91 9.11
N ASP A 282 -1.16 16.54 10.26
CA ASP A 282 0.28 16.50 10.57
C ASP A 282 1.13 17.55 9.84
N LYS A 283 1.12 18.78 10.34
CA LYS A 283 1.93 19.91 9.80
C LYS A 283 1.70 20.19 8.30
N GLY A 284 0.54 19.83 7.77
CA GLY A 284 0.16 20.10 6.38
C GLY A 284 0.52 18.98 5.40
N ALA A 285 0.68 17.74 5.87
CA ALA A 285 0.75 16.55 5.02
C ALA A 285 -0.52 16.37 4.16
N GLY A 286 -1.65 16.87 4.64
CA GLY A 286 -2.90 16.95 3.90
C GLY A 286 -3.96 17.65 4.73
N PHE A 287 -5.22 17.55 4.30
CA PHE A 287 -6.34 18.11 5.04
C PHE A 287 -7.62 17.29 4.82
N ILE A 288 -8.47 17.25 5.84
CA ILE A 288 -9.78 16.61 5.79
C ILE A 288 -10.83 17.69 5.61
N LEU A 289 -11.53 17.64 4.49
CA LEU A 289 -12.68 18.49 4.21
C LEU A 289 -13.94 17.91 4.84
N ARG A 290 -14.72 18.77 5.48
CA ARG A 290 -16.11 18.47 5.82
C ARG A 290 -16.98 18.72 4.59
N CYS A 291 -17.65 17.67 4.11
CA CYS A 291 -18.59 17.76 3.01
C CYS A 291 -19.97 18.16 3.56
N ALA A 292 -20.73 18.94 2.80
CA ALA A 292 -22.06 19.39 3.23
C ALA A 292 -23.04 18.20 3.33
N GLU A 293 -22.90 17.25 2.41
CA GLU A 293 -23.59 15.97 2.39
C GLU A 293 -22.53 14.87 2.25
N GLY A 294 -22.71 13.77 2.98
CA GLY A 294 -21.84 12.59 2.91
C GLY A 294 -20.60 12.62 3.82
N ASP A 295 -19.74 11.63 3.59
CA ASP A 295 -18.55 11.39 4.41
C ASP A 295 -17.47 12.45 4.19
N PRO A 296 -16.63 12.72 5.21
CA PRO A 296 -15.46 13.59 5.07
C PRO A 296 -14.52 13.12 3.95
N LEU A 297 -13.80 14.07 3.36
CA LEU A 297 -12.87 13.81 2.26
C LEU A 297 -11.46 14.27 2.66
N TYR A 298 -10.55 13.33 2.84
CA TYR A 298 -9.12 13.62 2.94
C TYR A 298 -8.54 13.93 1.56
N LEU A 299 -7.69 14.95 1.50
CA LEU A 299 -6.96 15.37 0.30
C LEU A 299 -5.50 15.67 0.67
N ALA A 300 -4.58 15.20 -0.16
CA ALA A 300 -3.16 15.49 -0.03
C ALA A 300 -2.48 15.73 -1.38
N VAL A 301 -1.45 16.56 -1.33
CA VAL A 301 -0.57 16.86 -2.46
C VAL A 301 0.85 16.73 -1.98
N ASP A 302 1.62 15.89 -2.65
CA ASP A 302 3.04 15.71 -2.38
C ASP A 302 3.88 15.99 -3.63
N SER A 303 5.08 16.52 -3.40
CA SER A 303 6.05 16.81 -4.46
C SER A 303 7.05 15.69 -4.53
N GLY A 304 7.18 15.05 -5.69
CA GLY A 304 8.19 14.03 -5.90
C GLY A 304 9.57 14.62 -6.19
N GLN A 305 10.58 13.75 -6.24
CA GLN A 305 11.97 14.10 -6.53
C GLN A 305 12.11 14.84 -7.87
N GLN A 306 11.30 14.49 -8.88
CA GLN A 306 11.35 15.17 -10.18
C GLN A 306 10.92 16.63 -10.08
N TYR A 307 9.96 16.97 -9.21
CA TYR A 307 9.62 18.38 -8.92
C TYR A 307 10.77 19.09 -8.22
N LEU A 308 11.40 18.44 -7.23
CA LEU A 308 12.51 19.04 -6.50
C LEU A 308 13.72 19.33 -7.42
N GLU A 309 14.02 18.45 -8.36
CA GLU A 309 15.05 18.69 -9.38
C GLU A 309 14.63 19.78 -10.37
N ALA A 310 13.41 19.70 -10.91
CA ALA A 310 12.89 20.70 -11.84
C ALA A 310 12.87 22.11 -11.23
N SER A 311 12.50 22.26 -9.95
CA SER A 311 12.45 23.55 -9.26
C SER A 311 13.82 24.23 -9.11
N LYS A 312 14.92 23.46 -9.17
CA LYS A 312 16.29 24.00 -9.15
C LYS A 312 16.71 24.52 -10.53
N LEU A 313 16.13 23.97 -11.59
CA LEU A 313 16.47 24.27 -12.98
C LEU A 313 15.55 25.32 -13.60
N HIS A 314 14.30 25.40 -13.14
CA HIS A 314 13.24 26.22 -13.71
C HIS A 314 12.73 27.23 -12.67
N ALA A 315 13.27 28.45 -12.70
CA ALA A 315 12.87 29.53 -11.78
C ALA A 315 11.42 29.99 -12.00
N ASP A 316 10.86 29.72 -13.17
CA ASP A 316 9.47 29.97 -13.55
C ASP A 316 8.51 28.88 -13.06
N LEU A 317 9.02 27.77 -12.50
CA LEU A 317 8.18 26.71 -11.98
C LEU A 317 7.36 27.20 -10.79
N PRO A 318 6.04 26.98 -10.75
CA PRO A 318 5.24 27.36 -9.61
C PRO A 318 5.71 26.67 -8.34
N GLN A 319 5.62 27.39 -7.22
CA GLN A 319 5.82 26.80 -5.89
C GLN A 319 4.77 25.70 -5.66
N ARG A 320 5.11 24.70 -4.81
CA ARG A 320 4.25 23.56 -4.43
C ARG A 320 2.81 23.99 -4.09
N ASP A 321 2.69 25.17 -3.52
CA ASP A 321 1.44 25.74 -3.10
C ASP A 321 0.43 26.02 -4.22
N ALA A 322 0.91 26.29 -5.43
CA ALA A 322 0.10 26.54 -6.61
C ALA A 322 -0.59 25.28 -7.16
N TYR A 323 -0.15 24.08 -6.76
CA TYR A 323 -0.74 22.81 -7.18
C TYR A 323 -1.90 22.37 -6.29
N VAL A 324 -1.99 22.92 -5.07
CA VAL A 324 -2.96 22.50 -4.06
C VAL A 324 -4.38 22.92 -4.44
N GLU A 325 -4.61 24.22 -4.67
CA GLU A 325 -5.96 24.75 -4.89
C GLU A 325 -6.67 24.16 -6.13
N PRO A 326 -6.02 24.06 -7.31
CA PRO A 326 -6.66 23.42 -8.47
C PRO A 326 -7.04 21.97 -8.20
N PHE A 327 -6.17 21.23 -7.50
CA PHE A 327 -6.45 19.87 -7.07
C PHE A 327 -7.63 19.80 -6.11
N VAL A 328 -7.64 20.62 -5.04
CA VAL A 328 -8.75 20.66 -4.06
C VAL A 328 -10.08 20.89 -4.76
N LYS A 329 -10.13 21.86 -5.68
CA LYS A 329 -11.35 22.21 -6.41
C LYS A 329 -11.83 21.06 -7.30
N ALA A 330 -10.93 20.44 -8.07
CA ALA A 330 -11.27 19.34 -8.97
C ALA A 330 -11.68 18.08 -8.20
N ALA A 331 -10.93 17.72 -7.15
CA ALA A 331 -11.22 16.58 -6.29
C ALA A 331 -12.53 16.79 -5.52
N ALA A 332 -12.70 17.91 -4.82
CA ALA A 332 -13.93 18.18 -4.07
C ALA A 332 -15.17 18.07 -4.97
N ARG A 333 -15.12 18.55 -6.23
CA ARG A 333 -16.23 18.33 -7.17
C ARG A 333 -16.42 16.86 -7.53
N THR A 334 -15.35 16.15 -7.89
CA THR A 334 -15.40 14.75 -8.33
C THR A 334 -15.91 13.81 -7.23
N PHE A 335 -15.56 14.10 -5.98
CA PHE A 335 -15.94 13.32 -4.81
C PHE A 335 -17.20 13.82 -4.10
N GLY A 336 -17.95 14.76 -4.71
CA GLY A 336 -19.22 15.26 -4.16
C GLY A 336 -19.09 16.16 -2.93
N CYS A 337 -17.89 16.67 -2.66
CA CYS A 337 -17.56 17.53 -1.52
C CYS A 337 -17.42 19.01 -1.90
N ALA A 338 -17.90 19.45 -3.07
CA ALA A 338 -17.74 20.84 -3.51
C ALA A 338 -18.40 21.82 -2.52
N ALA A 339 -17.80 23.00 -2.35
CA ALA A 339 -18.47 24.07 -1.61
C ALA A 339 -19.74 24.50 -2.38
N PRO A 340 -20.81 24.94 -1.69
CA PRO A 340 -21.95 25.55 -2.36
C PRO A 340 -21.47 26.70 -3.25
N ALA A 341 -22.00 26.80 -4.47
CA ALA A 341 -21.77 27.97 -5.30
C ALA A 341 -22.39 29.19 -4.57
N GLY A 342 -21.53 30.08 -4.07
CA GLY A 342 -21.93 31.38 -3.56
C GLY A 342 -22.35 32.33 -4.68
#